data_AF-A0A815XVW9-F1
#
_entry.id   AF-A0A815XVW9-F1
#
_cell.length_a   1.000
_cell.length_b   1.000
_cell.length_c   1.000
_cell.angle_alpha   90.00
_cell.angle_beta   90.00
_cell.angle_gamma   90.00
#
_symmetry.space_group_name_H-M   'P 1'
#
loop_
_entity.id
_entity.type
_entity.pdbx_description
1 polymer ?
#
loop_
_entity_poly.entity_id
_entity_poly.type
_entity_poly.pdbx_seq_one_letter_code
_entity_poly.pdbx_strand_id
1 'polypeptide(L)'
;MTLKANNATSYITAPILWMNSNCKTYSNRTEYVLELMKYIDVDSYGKCGRNKKELPKHIAKIQGTASLDAKRSSYKWQEGKLALSSEYLFTVAIENSLSYDYITEKLWHPLLSGSVPIYLGAPNVEDWLPCESCIIDLRKFKTPKDAAHYLKMVSMNRTLYESFHQWRNVPITEKFQKILNYFQKAKAYSLDCILCDMTNRVNRGEKRYNIKSQVLKQLNFFNRSTVV
;
A
#
# COMPACT_ATOMS: atom_id res chain seq x y z
N MET A 1 -1.39 8.31 -22.89
CA MET A 1 -0.73 7.00 -23.10
C MET A 1 -1.82 5.95 -23.10
N THR A 2 -2.14 5.40 -24.27
CA THR A 2 -3.26 4.48 -24.48
C THR A 2 -3.03 3.20 -23.67
N LEU A 3 -3.94 2.83 -22.77
CA LEU A 3 -4.01 1.47 -22.26
C LEU A 3 -4.23 0.58 -23.47
N LYS A 4 -3.15 -0.03 -23.97
CA LYS A 4 -3.24 -1.02 -25.03
C LYS A 4 -4.14 -2.12 -24.47
N ALA A 5 -5.29 -2.33 -25.11
CA ALA A 5 -5.93 -3.63 -25.14
C ALA A 5 -4.93 -4.57 -25.83
N ASN A 6 -3.96 -5.08 -25.06
CA ASN A 6 -3.01 -6.05 -25.55
C ASN A 6 -3.72 -7.40 -25.58
N ASN A 7 -3.74 -7.96 -26.78
CA ASN A 7 -4.13 -9.31 -27.15
C ASN A 7 -4.09 -10.34 -26.01
N ALA A 8 -5.19 -11.07 -25.92
CA ALA A 8 -5.42 -12.19 -25.03
C ALA A 8 -4.24 -13.19 -24.97
N THR A 9 -3.60 -13.22 -23.80
CA THR A 9 -3.09 -14.46 -23.18
C THR A 9 -3.51 -14.41 -21.71
N SER A 10 -4.70 -14.97 -21.42
CA SER A 10 -5.48 -14.74 -20.19
C SER A 10 -4.92 -15.46 -18.95
N TYR A 11 -3.73 -15.06 -18.48
CA TYR A 11 -3.18 -15.53 -17.19
C TYR A 11 -3.81 -14.81 -15.99
N ILE A 12 -4.27 -13.59 -16.22
CA ILE A 12 -4.97 -12.73 -15.26
C ILE A 12 -6.44 -13.04 -15.37
N THR A 13 -7.03 -13.52 -14.29
CA THR A 13 -8.47 -13.86 -14.26
C THR A 13 -9.25 -12.94 -13.33
N ALA A 14 -8.55 -12.10 -12.57
CA ALA A 14 -9.12 -11.20 -11.59
C ALA A 14 -8.59 -9.77 -11.74
N PRO A 15 -9.38 -8.75 -11.34
CA PRO A 15 -8.90 -7.36 -11.31
C PRO A 15 -7.92 -7.06 -10.17
N ILE A 16 -7.84 -7.94 -9.15
CA ILE A 16 -7.08 -7.71 -7.91
C ILE A 16 -5.95 -8.75 -7.76
N LEU A 17 -4.76 -8.27 -7.44
CA LEU A 17 -3.59 -9.09 -7.08
C LEU A 17 -3.39 -9.18 -5.55
N TRP A 18 -3.09 -10.37 -5.06
CA TRP A 18 -2.68 -10.60 -3.66
C TRP A 18 -1.40 -11.45 -3.57
N MET A 19 -0.40 -10.97 -2.81
CA MET A 19 0.94 -11.60 -2.75
C MET A 19 1.51 -11.69 -1.33
N ASN A 20 0.65 -11.90 -0.32
CA ASN A 20 1.10 -11.99 1.07
C ASN A 20 1.37 -13.43 1.47
N SER A 21 2.29 -13.61 2.42
CA SER A 21 2.65 -14.95 2.90
C SER A 21 2.84 -15.08 4.40
N ASN A 22 2.81 -13.96 5.12
CA ASN A 22 2.57 -13.99 6.54
C ASN A 22 1.05 -13.92 6.76
N CYS A 23 0.41 -15.04 7.07
CA CYS A 23 -1.04 -15.11 7.12
C CYS A 23 -1.63 -14.82 8.51
N LYS A 24 -0.82 -14.96 9.56
CA LYS A 24 -1.20 -14.66 10.94
C LYS A 24 -0.62 -13.30 11.33
N THR A 25 -1.46 -12.29 11.36
CA THR A 25 -1.06 -10.89 11.50
C THR A 25 -2.02 -10.15 12.40
N TYR A 26 -1.55 -9.15 13.15
CA TYR A 26 -2.39 -8.33 14.04
C TYR A 26 -3.50 -7.56 13.31
N SER A 27 -3.35 -7.33 12.01
CA SER A 27 -4.38 -6.69 11.17
C SER A 27 -5.54 -7.62 10.76
N ASN A 28 -5.48 -8.93 11.04
CA ASN A 28 -6.43 -9.93 10.53
C ASN A 28 -6.68 -9.82 9.01
N ARG A 29 -5.62 -9.46 8.26
CA ARG A 29 -5.74 -9.19 6.82
C ARG A 29 -6.15 -10.40 6.01
N THR A 30 -5.78 -11.60 6.47
CA THR A 30 -6.05 -12.83 5.73
C THR A 30 -7.55 -13.07 5.74
N GLU A 31 -8.18 -12.92 6.90
CA GLU A 31 -9.62 -13.01 7.10
C GLU A 31 -10.36 -11.95 6.28
N TYR A 32 -9.86 -10.71 6.29
CA TYR A 32 -10.44 -9.64 5.48
C TYR A 32 -10.43 -9.98 3.99
N VAL A 33 -9.29 -10.41 3.44
CA VAL A 33 -9.16 -10.69 2.01
C VAL A 33 -9.92 -11.97 1.62
N LEU A 34 -9.95 -12.99 2.47
CA LEU A 34 -10.77 -14.18 2.24
C LEU A 34 -12.28 -13.85 2.20
N GLU A 35 -12.74 -12.91 3.03
CA GLU A 35 -14.12 -12.42 2.96
C GLU A 35 -14.36 -11.59 1.68
N LEU A 36 -13.41 -10.72 1.31
CA LEU A 36 -13.45 -9.95 0.07
C LEU A 36 -13.57 -10.85 -1.17
N MET A 37 -12.84 -11.96 -1.19
CA MET A 37 -12.82 -12.96 -2.28
C MET A 37 -14.18 -13.60 -2.54
N LYS A 38 -15.13 -13.55 -1.60
CA LYS A 38 -16.51 -14.04 -1.82
C LYS A 38 -17.31 -13.11 -2.74
N TYR A 39 -16.90 -11.86 -2.86
CA TYR A 39 -17.67 -10.83 -3.55
C TYR A 39 -16.96 -10.29 -4.79
N ILE A 40 -15.65 -10.42 -4.93
CA ILE A 40 -14.89 -10.03 -6.11
C ILE A 40 -13.71 -10.98 -6.33
N ASP A 41 -13.41 -11.30 -7.58
CA ASP A 41 -12.29 -12.18 -7.91
C ASP A 41 -10.96 -11.54 -7.49
N VAL A 42 -10.08 -12.36 -6.90
CA VAL A 42 -8.72 -11.97 -6.49
C VAL A 42 -7.77 -13.08 -6.88
N ASP A 43 -6.71 -12.74 -7.61
CA ASP A 43 -5.64 -13.69 -7.93
C ASP A 43 -4.57 -13.63 -6.83
N SER A 44 -4.41 -14.73 -6.10
CA SER A 44 -3.46 -14.86 -4.99
C SER A 44 -2.32 -15.82 -5.34
N TYR A 45 -1.12 -15.23 -5.45
CA TYR A 45 0.15 -15.92 -5.70
C TYR A 45 0.98 -16.12 -4.42
N GLY A 46 0.62 -15.42 -3.34
CA GLY A 46 1.26 -15.56 -2.03
C GLY A 46 0.91 -16.90 -1.34
N LYS A 47 1.40 -17.13 -0.12
CA LYS A 47 1.00 -18.32 0.68
C LYS A 47 -0.42 -18.19 1.25
N CYS A 48 -0.92 -16.97 1.42
CA CYS A 48 -2.23 -16.72 2.03
C CYS A 48 -3.34 -16.76 0.98
N GLY A 49 -4.39 -17.57 1.20
CA GLY A 49 -5.52 -17.71 0.28
C GLY A 49 -5.11 -18.06 -1.15
N ARG A 50 -4.00 -18.80 -1.33
CA ARG A 50 -3.40 -19.09 -2.64
C ARG A 50 -4.40 -19.80 -3.55
N ASN A 51 -4.71 -19.19 -4.70
CA ASN A 51 -5.52 -19.81 -5.77
C ASN A 51 -4.78 -19.86 -7.12
N LYS A 52 -3.61 -19.22 -7.22
CA LYS A 52 -2.70 -19.35 -8.36
C LYS A 52 -1.52 -20.24 -8.00
N LYS A 53 -1.34 -21.32 -8.77
CA LYS A 53 -0.29 -22.32 -8.54
C LYS A 53 1.04 -21.95 -9.17
N GLU A 54 1.02 -21.19 -10.26
CA GLU A 54 2.19 -20.83 -11.05
C GLU A 54 2.16 -19.36 -11.43
N LEU A 55 3.33 -18.73 -11.51
CA LEU A 55 3.47 -17.40 -12.10
C LEU A 55 3.25 -17.45 -13.61
N PRO A 56 2.74 -16.37 -14.23
CA PRO A 56 2.79 -16.23 -15.68
C PRO A 56 4.22 -16.43 -16.22
N LYS A 57 4.38 -17.09 -17.36
CA LYS A 57 5.69 -17.51 -17.89
C LYS A 57 6.67 -16.35 -18.04
N HIS A 58 6.20 -15.17 -18.46
CA HIS A 58 7.04 -13.98 -18.61
C HIS A 58 7.50 -13.43 -17.26
N ILE A 59 6.67 -13.51 -16.20
CA ILE A 59 7.07 -13.14 -14.84
C ILE A 59 8.07 -14.14 -14.26
N ALA A 60 7.84 -15.45 -14.46
CA ALA A 60 8.78 -16.49 -14.04
C ALA A 60 10.16 -16.30 -14.69
N LYS A 61 10.20 -15.87 -15.96
CA LYS A 61 11.44 -15.55 -16.67
C LYS A 61 12.18 -14.36 -16.02
N ILE A 62 11.46 -13.30 -15.63
CA ILE A 62 12.05 -12.14 -14.92
C ILE A 62 12.65 -12.57 -13.58
N GLN A 63 11.89 -13.35 -12.79
CA GLN A 63 12.37 -13.83 -11.49
C GLN A 63 13.49 -14.87 -11.61
N GLY A 64 13.68 -15.46 -12.79
CA GLY A 64 14.59 -16.59 -13.02
C GLY A 64 14.11 -17.90 -12.39
N THR A 65 12.85 -17.95 -11.95
CA THR A 65 12.22 -19.12 -11.33
C THR A 65 10.70 -19.00 -11.40
N ALA A 66 10.02 -20.12 -11.63
CA ALA A 66 8.57 -20.21 -11.50
C ALA A 66 8.12 -20.35 -10.04
N SER A 67 9.07 -20.53 -9.10
CA SER A 67 8.76 -20.72 -7.69
C SER A 67 8.22 -19.45 -7.04
N LEU A 68 6.97 -19.53 -6.59
CA LEU A 68 6.31 -18.52 -5.77
C LEU A 68 6.97 -18.29 -4.41
N ASP A 69 7.81 -19.23 -3.99
CA ASP A 69 8.52 -19.25 -2.70
C ASP A 69 10.03 -18.99 -2.87
N ALA A 70 10.45 -18.47 -4.03
CA ALA A 70 11.83 -18.05 -4.28
C ALA A 70 12.34 -17.03 -3.24
N LYS A 71 13.67 -16.91 -3.12
CA LYS A 71 14.34 -15.95 -2.21
C LYS A 71 13.86 -14.52 -2.51
N ARG A 72 12.96 -14.04 -1.66
CA ARG A 72 12.26 -12.74 -1.81
C ARG A 72 13.16 -11.51 -1.66
N SER A 73 14.39 -11.71 -1.18
CA SER A 73 15.40 -10.65 -1.06
C SER A 73 16.17 -10.41 -2.35
N SER A 74 16.02 -11.24 -3.39
CA SER A 74 16.71 -11.01 -4.66
C SER A 74 16.10 -9.86 -5.45
N TYR A 75 16.96 -9.09 -6.13
CA TYR A 75 16.54 -8.00 -7.02
C TYR A 75 15.55 -8.49 -8.09
N LYS A 76 15.81 -9.65 -8.71
CA LYS A 76 14.93 -10.30 -9.70
C LYS A 76 13.52 -10.59 -9.18
N TRP A 77 13.41 -11.00 -7.92
CA TRP A 77 12.09 -11.24 -7.32
C TRP A 77 11.30 -9.94 -7.18
N GLN A 78 11.96 -8.85 -6.76
CA GLN A 78 11.32 -7.54 -6.66
C GLN A 78 10.87 -7.03 -8.03
N GLU A 79 11.72 -7.15 -9.06
CA GLU A 79 11.35 -6.80 -10.43
C GLU A 79 10.14 -7.62 -10.91
N GLY A 80 10.15 -8.93 -10.70
CA GLY A 80 9.02 -9.78 -11.08
C GLY A 80 7.73 -9.45 -10.30
N LYS A 81 7.84 -9.08 -9.02
CA LYS A 81 6.68 -8.64 -8.22
C LYS A 81 6.10 -7.33 -8.78
N LEU A 82 6.95 -6.37 -9.13
CA LEU A 82 6.52 -5.09 -9.71
C LEU A 82 5.93 -5.29 -11.11
N ALA A 83 6.57 -6.13 -11.93
CA ALA A 83 6.07 -6.48 -13.25
C ALA A 83 4.69 -7.15 -13.16
N LEU A 84 4.53 -8.16 -12.29
CA LEU A 84 3.22 -8.79 -12.07
C LEU A 84 2.19 -7.80 -11.57
N SER A 85 2.54 -6.95 -10.60
CA SER A 85 1.64 -5.92 -10.07
C SER A 85 1.20 -4.91 -11.13
N SER A 86 2.03 -4.61 -12.13
CA SER A 86 1.67 -3.67 -13.21
C SER A 86 0.57 -4.17 -14.14
N GLU A 87 0.25 -5.46 -14.10
CA GLU A 87 -0.76 -6.07 -14.98
C GLU A 87 -2.15 -6.13 -14.34
N TYR A 88 -2.26 -5.76 -13.06
CA TYR A 88 -3.53 -5.74 -12.33
C TYR A 88 -4.01 -4.31 -12.11
N LEU A 89 -5.33 -4.12 -12.10
CA LEU A 89 -5.93 -2.83 -11.76
C LEU A 89 -5.64 -2.46 -10.31
N PHE A 90 -5.74 -3.44 -9.41
CA PHE A 90 -5.57 -3.26 -7.98
C PHE A 90 -4.62 -4.29 -7.38
N THR A 91 -3.94 -3.89 -6.31
CA THR A 91 -3.11 -4.79 -5.51
C THR A 91 -3.45 -4.61 -4.04
N VAL A 92 -3.67 -5.73 -3.34
CA VAL A 92 -3.90 -5.73 -1.90
C VAL A 92 -2.65 -5.23 -1.18
N ALA A 93 -2.80 -4.13 -0.44
CA ALA A 93 -1.75 -3.43 0.29
C ALA A 93 -2.09 -3.35 1.78
N ILE A 94 -2.49 -4.47 2.38
CA ILE A 94 -2.81 -4.53 3.82
C ILE A 94 -1.56 -4.90 4.63
N GLU A 95 -1.22 -4.04 5.59
CA GLU A 95 -0.07 -4.21 6.48
C GLU A 95 -0.25 -5.35 7.47
N ASN A 96 0.86 -5.80 8.08
CA ASN A 96 0.79 -6.85 9.12
C ASN A 96 0.17 -6.35 10.43
N SER A 97 0.20 -5.03 10.68
CA SER A 97 -0.31 -4.37 11.87
C SER A 97 -0.91 -3.02 11.49
N LEU A 98 -1.89 -2.55 12.27
CA LEU A 98 -2.54 -1.25 12.07
C LEU A 98 -1.93 -0.24 13.05
N SER A 99 -0.76 0.29 12.71
CA SER A 99 0.02 1.15 13.61
C SER A 99 0.38 2.46 12.92
N TYR A 100 0.37 3.55 13.68
CA TYR A 100 0.82 4.86 13.19
C TYR A 100 2.20 4.76 12.56
N ASP A 101 2.37 5.41 11.41
CA ASP A 101 3.61 5.47 10.62
C ASP A 101 4.14 4.11 10.12
N TYR A 102 3.43 2.99 10.37
CA TYR A 102 3.82 1.68 9.87
C TYR A 102 3.38 1.50 8.42
N ILE A 103 4.21 2.04 7.52
CA ILE A 103 4.03 1.98 6.07
C ILE A 103 5.23 1.28 5.46
N THR A 104 4.95 0.26 4.66
CA THR A 104 6.00 -0.58 4.08
C THR A 104 5.92 -0.60 2.56
N GLU A 105 6.73 -1.45 1.96
CA GLU A 105 6.77 -1.67 0.51
C GLU A 105 5.41 -2.06 -0.09
N LYS A 106 4.47 -2.56 0.74
CA LYS A 106 3.13 -2.97 0.31
C LYS A 106 2.32 -1.81 -0.26
N LEU A 107 2.47 -0.61 0.30
CA LEU A 107 1.84 0.59 -0.24
C LEU A 107 2.58 1.08 -1.50
N TRP A 108 3.90 1.13 -1.44
CA TRP A 108 4.72 1.78 -2.47
C TRP A 108 4.82 0.99 -3.77
N HIS A 109 4.95 -0.33 -3.71
CA HIS A 109 5.12 -1.17 -4.90
C HIS A 109 3.95 -1.06 -5.91
N PRO A 110 2.67 -1.13 -5.49
CA PRO A 110 1.56 -0.87 -6.41
C PRO A 110 1.57 0.56 -6.97
N LEU A 111 1.79 1.59 -6.13
CA LEU A 111 1.91 2.98 -6.60
C LEU A 111 3.03 3.14 -7.66
N LEU A 112 4.15 2.44 -7.51
CA LEU A 112 5.26 2.46 -8.47
C LEU A 112 4.92 1.71 -9.76
N SER A 113 4.24 0.56 -9.66
CA SER A 113 3.95 -0.31 -10.81
C SER A 113 2.72 0.10 -11.61
N GLY A 114 1.92 1.08 -11.13
CA GLY A 114 0.72 1.55 -11.83
C GLY A 114 -0.57 0.84 -11.40
N SER A 115 -0.49 -0.09 -10.44
CA SER A 115 -1.67 -0.67 -9.80
C SER A 115 -2.16 0.20 -8.65
N VAL A 116 -3.47 0.28 -8.45
CA VAL A 116 -4.08 1.07 -7.36
C VAL A 116 -4.04 0.24 -6.07
N PRO A 117 -3.41 0.73 -4.98
CA PRO A 117 -3.35 -0.01 -3.72
C PRO A 117 -4.72 -0.06 -3.03
N ILE A 118 -5.13 -1.26 -2.62
CA ILE A 118 -6.23 -1.47 -1.68
C ILE A 118 -5.62 -1.50 -0.28
N TYR A 119 -5.66 -0.37 0.41
CA TYR A 119 -4.81 -0.13 1.57
C TYR A 119 -5.55 -0.24 2.89
N LEU A 120 -4.90 -0.90 3.87
CA LEU A 120 -5.24 -0.85 5.29
C LEU A 120 -3.95 -1.02 6.09
N GLY A 121 -3.67 -0.09 7.00
CA GLY A 121 -2.40 -0.08 7.74
C GLY A 121 -2.35 1.08 8.70
N ALA A 122 -1.45 2.03 8.43
CA ALA A 122 -1.27 3.22 9.24
C ALA A 122 -2.55 4.09 9.27
N PRO A 123 -3.06 4.45 10.46
CA PRO A 123 -4.21 5.36 10.59
C PRO A 123 -3.95 6.79 10.10
N ASN A 124 -2.71 7.14 9.78
CA ASN A 124 -2.30 8.44 9.25
C ASN A 124 -1.62 8.32 7.88
N VAL A 125 -1.98 7.31 7.08
CA VAL A 125 -1.39 7.08 5.76
C VAL A 125 -1.43 8.32 4.86
N GLU A 126 -2.42 9.19 5.02
CA GLU A 126 -2.59 10.45 4.27
C GLU A 126 -1.40 11.41 4.45
N ASP A 127 -0.69 11.33 5.57
CA ASP A 127 0.51 12.15 5.80
C ASP A 127 1.69 11.69 4.92
N TRP A 128 1.62 10.47 4.40
CA TRP A 128 2.67 9.81 3.66
C TRP A 128 2.38 9.71 2.17
N LEU A 129 1.15 9.95 1.71
CA LEU A 129 0.81 9.76 0.31
C LEU A 129 1.26 10.94 -0.57
N PRO A 130 1.70 10.66 -1.82
CA PRO A 130 1.98 11.71 -2.80
C PRO A 130 0.72 12.45 -3.25
N CYS A 131 -0.47 11.98 -2.89
CA CYS A 131 -1.75 12.50 -3.35
C CYS A 131 -2.91 12.12 -2.41
N GLU A 132 -4.09 12.70 -2.63
CA GLU A 132 -5.28 12.45 -1.79
C GLU A 132 -6.13 11.25 -2.23
N SER A 133 -6.04 10.84 -3.51
CA SER A 133 -6.95 9.88 -4.14
C SER A 133 -6.25 8.68 -4.79
N CYS A 134 -4.99 8.39 -4.45
CA CYS A 134 -4.17 7.34 -5.11
C CYS A 134 -4.32 5.96 -4.49
N ILE A 135 -5.13 5.83 -3.45
CA ILE A 135 -5.40 4.56 -2.77
C ILE A 135 -6.89 4.34 -2.61
N ILE A 136 -7.29 3.09 -2.56
CA ILE A 136 -8.58 2.67 -2.04
C ILE A 136 -8.39 2.37 -0.56
N ASP A 137 -8.74 3.33 0.28
CA ASP A 137 -8.60 3.24 1.73
C ASP A 137 -9.72 2.40 2.35
N LEU A 138 -9.38 1.22 2.86
CA LEU A 138 -10.35 0.28 3.40
C LEU A 138 -11.06 0.77 4.66
N ARG A 139 -10.51 1.77 5.38
CA ARG A 139 -11.16 2.38 6.56
C ARG A 139 -12.47 3.09 6.20
N LYS A 140 -12.67 3.43 4.92
CA LYS A 140 -13.87 4.11 4.41
C LYS A 140 -15.05 3.14 4.17
N PHE A 141 -14.85 1.84 4.33
CA PHE A 141 -15.88 0.82 4.12
C PHE A 141 -16.24 0.14 5.44
N LYS A 142 -17.53 -0.13 5.64
CA LYS A 142 -18.01 -0.83 6.84
C LYS A 142 -17.70 -2.33 6.78
N THR A 143 -17.74 -2.92 5.58
CA THR A 143 -17.52 -4.36 5.37
C THR A 143 -16.66 -4.64 4.13
N PRO A 144 -16.02 -5.82 4.02
CA PRO A 144 -15.35 -6.27 2.79
C PRO A 144 -16.31 -6.34 1.59
N LYS A 145 -17.60 -6.61 1.81
CA LYS A 145 -18.61 -6.59 0.75
C LYS A 145 -18.81 -5.20 0.16
N ASP A 146 -18.85 -4.16 1.00
CA ASP A 146 -18.95 -2.77 0.54
C ASP A 146 -17.71 -2.37 -0.26
N ALA A 147 -16.52 -2.76 0.21
CA ALA A 147 -15.27 -2.55 -0.52
C ALA A 147 -15.29 -3.27 -1.88
N ALA A 148 -15.78 -4.52 -1.95
CA ALA A 148 -15.92 -5.26 -3.20
C ALA A 148 -16.87 -4.58 -4.19
N HIS A 149 -18.01 -4.06 -3.74
CA HIS A 149 -18.93 -3.32 -4.60
C HIS A 149 -18.28 -2.07 -5.19
N TYR A 150 -17.55 -1.32 -4.36
CA TYR A 150 -16.81 -0.14 -4.84
C TYR A 150 -15.71 -0.54 -5.83
N LEU A 151 -14.93 -1.58 -5.54
CA LEU A 151 -13.88 -2.08 -6.43
C LEU A 151 -14.42 -2.52 -7.80
N LYS A 152 -15.58 -3.19 -7.84
CA LYS A 152 -16.27 -3.53 -9.10
C LYS A 152 -16.69 -2.28 -9.88
N MET A 153 -17.25 -1.29 -9.20
CA MET A 153 -17.63 -0.03 -9.82
C MET A 153 -16.40 0.67 -10.43
N VAL A 154 -15.29 0.75 -9.69
CA VAL A 154 -14.04 1.34 -10.19
C VAL A 154 -13.48 0.52 -11.35
N SER A 155 -13.52 -0.82 -11.30
CA SER A 155 -12.99 -1.67 -12.38
C SER A 155 -13.78 -1.56 -13.69
N MET A 156 -15.08 -1.23 -13.60
CA MET A 156 -15.97 -1.07 -14.77
C MET A 156 -16.01 0.37 -15.28
N ASN A 157 -15.53 1.35 -14.49
CA ASN A 157 -15.53 2.76 -14.85
C ASN A 157 -14.10 3.27 -15.07
N ARG A 158 -13.71 3.34 -16.35
CA ARG A 158 -12.37 3.76 -16.76
C ARG A 158 -12.01 5.17 -16.25
N THR A 159 -12.92 6.14 -16.34
CA THR A 159 -12.66 7.51 -15.88
C THR A 159 -12.41 7.55 -14.39
N LEU A 160 -13.20 6.81 -13.61
CA LEU A 160 -13.00 6.70 -12.17
C LEU A 160 -11.67 6.02 -11.84
N TYR A 161 -11.33 4.91 -12.50
CA TYR A 161 -10.03 4.25 -12.33
C TYR A 161 -8.86 5.19 -12.67
N GLU A 162 -8.92 5.89 -13.81
CA GLU A 162 -7.88 6.81 -14.25
C GLU A 162 -7.71 8.00 -13.28
N SER A 163 -8.75 8.37 -12.52
CA SER A 163 -8.65 9.42 -11.50
C SER A 163 -7.64 9.12 -10.39
N PHE A 164 -7.42 7.83 -10.05
CA PHE A 164 -6.42 7.40 -9.07
C PHE A 164 -4.97 7.64 -9.53
N HIS A 165 -4.77 7.98 -10.82
CA HIS A 165 -3.46 8.20 -11.43
C HIS A 165 -3.19 9.65 -11.81
N GLN A 166 -4.17 10.56 -11.65
CA GLN A 166 -4.04 11.97 -12.02
C GLN A 166 -2.85 12.65 -11.32
N TRP A 167 -2.56 12.26 -10.08
CA TRP A 167 -1.45 12.76 -9.28
C TRP A 167 -0.08 12.65 -9.95
N ARG A 168 0.08 11.76 -10.94
CA ARG A 168 1.35 11.58 -11.67
C ARG A 168 1.66 12.74 -12.62
N ASN A 169 0.65 13.55 -12.96
CA ASN A 169 0.76 14.65 -13.92
C ASN A 169 0.63 16.02 -13.26
N VAL A 170 0.55 16.07 -11.93
CA VAL A 170 0.44 17.30 -11.14
C VAL A 170 1.48 17.30 -10.03
N PRO A 171 1.77 18.46 -9.40
CA PRO A 171 2.63 18.48 -8.23
C PRO A 171 2.10 17.56 -7.11
N ILE A 172 3.01 16.84 -6.47
CA ILE A 172 2.72 16.03 -5.29
C ILE A 172 2.30 16.91 -4.10
N THR A 173 1.68 16.30 -3.08
CA THR A 173 1.26 17.03 -1.88
C THR A 173 2.43 17.71 -1.18
N GLU A 174 2.16 18.86 -0.55
CA GLU A 174 3.17 19.58 0.24
C GLU A 174 3.74 18.71 1.38
N LYS A 175 2.89 17.87 1.99
CA LYS A 175 3.30 16.90 3.01
C LYS A 175 4.31 15.90 2.45
N PHE A 176 4.02 15.29 1.31
CA PHE A 176 4.92 14.34 0.68
C PHE A 176 6.22 15.00 0.21
N GLN A 177 6.15 16.23 -0.32
CA GLN A 177 7.34 16.99 -0.70
C GLN A 177 8.26 17.25 0.51
N LYS A 178 7.71 17.56 1.69
CA LYS A 178 8.49 17.71 2.93
C LYS A 178 9.20 16.41 3.30
N ILE A 179 8.53 15.27 3.15
CA ILE A 179 9.11 13.94 3.39
C ILE A 179 10.27 13.66 2.43
N LEU A 180 10.07 13.90 1.12
CA LEU A 180 11.13 13.73 0.13
C LEU A 180 12.33 14.63 0.40
N ASN A 181 12.09 15.90 0.73
CA ASN A 181 13.14 16.85 1.08
C ASN A 181 13.93 16.39 2.31
N TYR A 182 13.23 15.84 3.32
CA TYR A 182 13.87 15.24 4.49
C TYR A 182 14.77 14.06 4.11
N PHE A 183 14.28 13.11 3.32
CA PHE A 183 15.07 11.94 2.89
C PHE A 183 16.23 12.31 1.97
N GLN A 184 16.07 13.31 1.11
CA GLN A 184 17.15 13.80 0.25
C GLN A 184 18.26 14.44 1.07
N LYS A 185 17.91 15.24 2.10
CA LYS A 185 18.87 15.76 3.07
C LYS A 185 19.52 14.61 3.84
N ALA A 186 18.73 13.66 4.34
CA ALA A 186 19.23 12.51 5.08
C ALA A 186 20.24 11.67 4.27
N LYS A 187 20.06 11.50 2.95
CA LYS A 187 21.04 10.83 2.09
C LYS A 187 22.40 11.53 2.05
N ALA A 188 22.47 12.82 2.33
CA ALA A 188 23.71 13.58 2.38
C ALA A 188 24.42 13.50 3.75
N TYR A 189 23.81 12.84 4.74
CA TYR A 189 24.28 12.81 6.13
C TYR A 189 24.36 11.38 6.65
N SER A 190 25.34 11.08 7.52
CA SER A 190 25.29 9.84 8.31
C SER A 190 24.08 9.85 9.24
N LEU A 191 23.65 8.67 9.70
CA LEU A 191 22.57 8.56 10.68
C LEU A 191 22.85 9.40 11.94
N ASP A 192 24.12 9.49 12.35
CA ASP A 192 24.58 10.31 13.47
C ASP A 192 24.38 11.81 13.21
N CYS A 193 24.66 12.27 11.99
CA CYS A 193 24.42 13.67 11.60
C CYS A 193 22.93 14.02 11.58
N ILE A 194 22.06 13.09 11.16
CA ILE A 194 20.61 13.28 11.19
C ILE A 194 20.12 13.37 12.64
N LEU A 195 20.55 12.44 13.50
CA LEU A 195 20.21 12.43 14.93
C LEU A 195 20.71 13.70 15.62
N CYS A 196 21.93 14.14 15.31
CA CYS A 196 22.52 15.38 15.80
C CYS A 196 21.75 16.62 15.34
N ASP A 197 21.30 16.69 14.08
CA ASP A 197 20.44 17.78 13.62
C ASP A 197 19.12 17.80 14.39
N MET A 198 18.46 16.63 14.53
CA MET A 198 17.19 16.49 15.24
C MET A 198 17.30 16.89 16.72
N THR A 199 18.37 16.49 17.41
CA THR A 199 18.60 16.88 18.81
C THR A 199 19.02 18.35 18.93
N ASN A 200 19.78 18.88 17.98
CA ASN A 200 20.15 20.30 17.97
C ASN A 200 19.00 21.23 17.61
N ARG A 201 17.94 20.78 16.95
CA ARG A 201 16.71 21.58 16.81
C ARG A 201 16.07 21.88 18.17
N VAL A 202 16.18 20.95 19.13
CA VAL A 202 15.77 21.19 20.53
C VAL A 202 16.63 22.28 21.16
N ASN A 203 17.95 22.27 20.92
CA ASN A 203 18.87 23.28 21.44
C ASN A 203 18.68 24.66 20.76
N ARG A 204 18.22 24.69 19.51
CA ARG A 204 17.93 25.91 18.74
C ARG A 204 16.55 26.54 19.04
N GLY A 205 15.79 25.97 19.98
CA GLY A 205 14.47 26.50 20.35
C GLY A 205 13.40 26.33 19.27
N GLU A 206 13.64 25.50 18.26
CA GLU A 206 12.66 25.21 17.24
C GLU A 206 11.47 24.44 17.85
N LYS A 207 10.25 24.82 17.50
CA LYS A 207 9.02 24.27 18.09
C LYS A 207 9.03 22.74 17.98
N ARG A 208 9.07 22.05 19.12
CA ARG A 208 8.74 20.62 19.20
C ARG A 208 7.36 20.40 18.57
N TYR A 209 7.25 19.44 17.66
CA TYR A 209 5.98 18.71 17.55
C TYR A 209 5.75 18.07 18.93
N ASN A 210 4.80 18.62 19.68
CA ASN A 210 4.59 18.24 21.06
C ASN A 210 3.89 16.87 21.08
N ILE A 211 4.67 15.79 20.97
CA ILE A 211 4.19 14.40 21.02
C ILE A 211 3.31 14.17 22.26
N LYS A 212 3.63 14.82 23.40
CA LYS A 212 2.79 14.75 24.61
C LYS A 212 1.38 15.30 24.38
N SER A 213 1.17 16.36 23.60
CA SER A 213 -0.19 16.91 23.40
C SER A 213 -1.04 16.05 22.46
N GLN A 214 -0.43 15.35 21.50
CA GLN A 214 -1.10 14.35 20.66
C GLN A 214 -1.41 13.06 21.43
N VAL A 215 -0.46 12.56 22.23
CA VAL A 215 -0.66 11.38 23.09
C VAL A 215 -1.69 11.64 24.20
N LEU A 216 -1.70 12.83 24.81
CA LEU A 216 -2.71 13.23 25.80
C LEU A 216 -4.10 13.42 25.19
N LYS A 217 -4.20 13.93 23.94
CA LYS A 217 -5.46 13.91 23.18
C LYS A 217 -5.94 12.49 22.86
N GLN A 218 -5.03 11.55 22.63
CA GLN A 218 -5.33 10.13 22.38
C GLN A 218 -5.83 9.38 23.62
N LEU A 219 -5.26 9.64 24.81
CA LEU A 219 -5.71 8.98 26.05
C LEU A 219 -7.10 9.44 26.50
N ASN A 220 -7.47 10.70 26.23
CA ASN A 220 -8.81 11.22 26.52
C ASN A 220 -9.91 10.70 25.59
N PHE A 221 -9.57 10.05 24.47
CA PHE A 221 -10.55 9.44 23.57
C PHE A 221 -11.07 8.09 24.09
N PHE A 222 -10.27 7.37 24.88
CA PHE A 222 -10.63 6.06 25.45
C PHE A 222 -11.28 6.15 26.85
N ASN A 223 -11.38 7.36 27.42
CA ASN A 223 -11.89 7.60 28.78
C ASN A 223 -13.26 8.31 28.79
N ARG A 224 -14.15 8.01 27.83
CA ARG A 224 -15.59 8.27 27.97
C ARG A 224 -16.33 6.99 28.33
N SER A 225 -16.18 6.59 29.59
CA SER A 225 -17.22 5.88 30.32
C SER A 225 -18.10 6.91 31.01
N THR A 226 -19.33 7.09 30.52
CA THR A 226 -20.57 7.56 31.18
C THR A 226 -21.59 7.86 30.07
N VAL A 227 -22.63 7.06 29.90
CA VAL A 227 -23.94 7.22 30.58
C VAL A 227 -24.51 8.60 30.22
N VAL A 228 -25.37 8.68 29.20
CA VAL A 228 -26.83 8.49 29.16
C VAL A 228 -27.23 8.12 27.74
#